data_AF-A0A955JRY5-F1
#
_entry.id   AF-A0A955JRY5-F1
#
_cell.length_a   1.000
_cell.length_b   1.000
_cell.length_c   1.000
_cell.angle_alpha   90.00
_cell.angle_beta   90.00
_cell.angle_gamma   90.00
#
_symmetry.space_group_name_H-M   'P 1'
#
loop_
_entity.id
_entity.type
_entity.pdbx_description
1 polymer ?
#
loop_
_entity_poly.entity_id
_entity_poly.type
_entity_poly.pdbx_seq_one_letter_code
_entity_poly.pdbx_strand_id
1 'polypeptide(L)'
;MSTDALFSDEFPLCCKATVLNGFPEGDRSHRSMVANEGMLRRELQKFMDYAFKRGHAVIVATLNSDQKLAAKVLEDMGWHSSASMKKMNYPEGVYTGQKEIRLWWCQLDEYEWVD
;
A
#
# COMPACT_ATOMS: atom_id res chain seq x y z
N MET A 1 -35.47 20.33 -12.20
CA MET A 1 -34.56 19.81 -13.23
C MET A 1 -33.19 19.67 -12.58
N SER A 2 -32.58 18.51 -12.75
CA SER A 2 -31.47 17.96 -11.96
C SER A 2 -30.23 18.86 -11.93
N THR A 3 -29.64 18.97 -10.75
CA THR A 3 -28.27 19.44 -10.50
C THR A 3 -27.29 18.33 -10.89
N ASP A 4 -27.08 18.13 -12.18
CA ASP A 4 -26.00 17.26 -12.65
C ASP A 4 -24.72 18.09 -12.69
N ALA A 5 -23.96 17.91 -11.62
CA ALA A 5 -22.73 18.59 -11.32
C ALA A 5 -21.74 18.48 -12.49
N LEU A 6 -21.17 19.64 -12.84
CA LEU A 6 -19.87 19.78 -13.48
C LEU A 6 -18.81 19.01 -12.67
N PHE A 7 -18.68 17.70 -12.90
CA PHE A 7 -17.40 17.02 -12.70
C PHE A 7 -16.71 17.07 -14.05
N SER A 8 -15.88 18.10 -14.24
CA SER A 8 -14.99 18.16 -15.37
C SER A 8 -14.13 16.89 -15.38
N ASP A 9 -14.17 16.22 -16.52
CA ASP A 9 -13.20 15.26 -16.98
C ASP A 9 -11.75 15.76 -16.79
N GLU A 10 -10.83 14.78 -16.71
CA GLU A 10 -9.39 14.93 -16.95
C GLU A 10 -8.54 15.59 -15.86
N PHE A 11 -8.39 14.93 -14.71
CA PHE A 11 -7.05 14.88 -14.12
C PHE A 11 -6.38 13.63 -14.70
N PRO A 12 -5.30 13.75 -15.50
CA PRO A 12 -4.61 12.59 -16.03
C PRO A 12 -4.17 11.71 -14.87
N LEU A 13 -4.31 10.39 -15.04
CA LEU A 13 -3.97 9.37 -14.04
C LEU A 13 -2.62 9.68 -13.39
N CYS A 14 -1.67 10.18 -14.17
CA CYS A 14 -0.29 10.47 -13.80
C CYS A 14 -0.06 11.33 -12.55
N CYS A 15 -1.06 12.06 -12.03
CA CYS A 15 -0.88 12.97 -10.90
C CYS A 15 -1.49 12.49 -9.58
N LYS A 16 -2.25 11.39 -9.57
CA LYS A 16 -2.96 10.95 -8.35
C LYS A 16 -2.24 9.78 -7.69
N ALA A 17 -1.71 10.02 -6.49
CA ALA A 17 -1.19 8.97 -5.61
C ALA A 17 -2.16 8.71 -4.45
N THR A 18 -2.18 7.47 -3.95
CA THR A 18 -2.85 7.14 -2.69
C THR A 18 -1.91 6.36 -1.78
N VAL A 19 -2.13 6.48 -0.48
CA VAL A 19 -1.32 5.80 0.54
C VAL A 19 -2.14 4.66 1.14
N LEU A 20 -1.61 3.44 1.03
CA LEU A 20 -2.12 2.31 1.78
C LEU A 20 -1.57 2.39 3.21
N ASN A 21 -2.42 2.85 4.13
CA ASN A 21 -2.13 2.88 5.55
C ASN A 21 -2.68 1.63 6.22
N GLY A 22 -1.81 0.89 6.91
CA GLY A 22 -2.18 -0.30 7.65
C GLY A 22 -2.40 -1.50 6.73
N PHE A 23 -1.36 -2.30 6.52
CA PHE A 23 -1.57 -3.66 6.02
C PHE A 23 -2.44 -4.44 7.00
N PRO A 24 -3.31 -5.34 6.51
CA PRO A 24 -4.15 -6.18 7.36
C PRO A 24 -3.31 -6.82 8.47
N GLU A 25 -3.88 -6.87 9.68
CA GLU A 25 -3.24 -7.34 10.91
C GLU A 25 -2.78 -8.80 10.82
N GLY A 26 -1.64 -9.03 10.16
CA GLY A 26 -0.88 -10.29 10.14
C GLY A 26 0.59 -10.10 10.48
N ASP A 27 1.03 -8.84 10.51
CA ASP A 27 2.43 -8.44 10.72
C ASP A 27 2.64 -7.60 12.01
N ARG A 28 1.59 -7.61 12.85
CA ARG A 28 1.40 -7.15 14.25
C ARG A 28 1.99 -5.81 14.74
N SER A 29 1.07 -4.97 15.22
CA SER A 29 1.08 -4.49 16.61
C SER A 29 -0.30 -4.63 17.26
N HIS A 30 -0.39 -5.46 18.32
CA HIS A 30 -1.48 -5.65 19.29
C HIS A 30 -2.91 -5.96 18.79
N ARG A 31 -3.25 -7.27 18.83
CA ARG A 31 -4.61 -7.88 18.87
C ARG A 31 -5.27 -8.32 17.55
N SER A 32 -4.60 -9.14 16.74
CA SER A 32 -5.28 -10.21 15.99
C SER A 32 -4.34 -11.35 15.59
N MET A 33 -4.89 -12.55 15.41
CA MET A 33 -4.18 -13.80 15.09
C MET A 33 -4.31 -14.11 13.60
N VAL A 34 -3.18 -14.03 12.89
CA VAL A 34 -2.85 -14.69 11.60
C VAL A 34 -3.60 -14.19 10.36
N ALA A 35 -3.15 -13.08 9.75
CA ALA A 35 -3.37 -12.91 8.32
C ALA A 35 -2.46 -13.89 7.56
N ASN A 36 -3.03 -14.68 6.66
CA ASN A 36 -2.25 -15.52 5.75
C ASN A 36 -1.98 -14.79 4.43
N GLU A 37 -1.02 -15.32 3.66
CA GLU A 37 -0.58 -14.75 2.38
C GLU A 37 -1.76 -14.48 1.42
N GLY A 38 -2.67 -15.44 1.29
CA GLY A 38 -3.83 -15.33 0.39
C GLY A 38 -4.81 -14.23 0.79
N MET A 39 -5.03 -14.03 2.09
CA MET A 39 -5.85 -12.93 2.59
C MET A 39 -5.19 -11.58 2.32
N LEU A 40 -3.89 -11.45 2.58
CA LEU A 40 -3.14 -10.21 2.30
C LEU A 40 -3.19 -9.85 0.82
N ARG A 41 -2.91 -10.83 -0.06
CA ARG A 41 -2.98 -10.65 -1.50
C ARG A 41 -4.37 -10.20 -1.95
N ARG A 42 -5.44 -10.84 -1.46
CA ARG A 42 -6.82 -10.49 -1.83
C ARG A 42 -7.20 -9.08 -1.39
N GLU A 43 -6.89 -8.69 -0.15
CA GLU A 43 -7.22 -7.35 0.34
C GLU A 43 -6.38 -6.28 -0.36
N LEU A 44 -5.10 -6.57 -0.66
CA LEU A 44 -4.26 -5.69 -1.46
C LEU A 44 -4.81 -5.50 -2.88
N GLN A 45 -5.20 -6.59 -3.56
CA GLN A 45 -5.80 -6.52 -4.88
C GLN A 45 -7.08 -5.66 -4.89
N LYS A 46 -8.00 -5.88 -3.94
CA LYS A 46 -9.21 -5.06 -3.81
C LYS A 46 -8.89 -3.57 -3.67
N PHE A 47 -7.84 -3.24 -2.91
CA PHE A 47 -7.40 -1.86 -2.74
C PHE A 47 -6.82 -1.29 -4.04
N MET A 48 -6.01 -2.09 -4.76
CA MET A 48 -5.47 -1.71 -6.07
C MET A 48 -6.59 -1.43 -7.07
N ASP A 49 -7.57 -2.33 -7.19
CA ASP A 49 -8.72 -2.17 -8.08
C ASP A 49 -9.55 -0.94 -7.72
N TYR A 50 -9.75 -0.68 -6.42
CA TYR A 50 -10.46 0.50 -5.95
C TYR A 50 -9.70 1.80 -6.28
N ALA A 51 -8.37 1.80 -6.11
CA ALA A 51 -7.54 2.95 -6.44
C ALA A 51 -7.52 3.21 -7.95
N PHE A 52 -7.41 2.16 -8.76
CA PHE A 52 -7.47 2.25 -10.22
C PHE A 52 -8.80 2.85 -10.69
N LYS A 53 -9.94 2.35 -10.19
CA LYS A 53 -11.28 2.87 -10.51
C LYS A 53 -11.49 4.34 -10.14
N ARG A 54 -10.66 4.89 -9.24
CA ARG A 54 -10.67 6.30 -8.84
C ARG A 54 -9.65 7.16 -9.60
N GLY A 55 -8.93 6.55 -10.52
CA GLY A 55 -7.94 7.19 -11.35
C GLY A 55 -6.66 7.55 -10.63
N HIS A 56 -6.22 6.73 -9.66
CA HIS A 56 -4.88 6.85 -9.08
C HIS A 56 -3.84 6.20 -10.02
N ALA A 57 -2.70 6.86 -10.27
CA ALA A 57 -1.56 6.27 -10.99
C ALA A 57 -0.56 5.57 -10.08
N VAL A 58 -0.52 5.90 -8.79
CA VAL A 58 0.46 5.30 -7.88
C VAL A 58 -0.18 4.96 -6.55
N ILE A 59 0.15 3.77 -6.04
CA ILE A 59 -0.12 3.42 -4.65
C ILE A 59 1.21 3.34 -3.92
N VAL A 60 1.28 3.95 -2.74
CA VAL A 60 2.45 3.91 -1.86
C VAL A 60 2.07 3.24 -0.55
N ALA A 61 2.94 2.42 0.00
CA ALA A 61 2.78 1.82 1.31
C ALA A 61 4.10 1.90 2.11
N THR A 62 4.00 1.85 3.43
CA THR A 62 5.16 1.75 4.32
C THR A 62 5.12 0.44 5.07
N LEU A 63 6.25 -0.28 5.07
CA LEU A 63 6.41 -1.49 5.84
C LEU A 63 7.58 -1.34 6.82
N ASN A 64 7.37 -1.79 8.05
CA ASN A 64 8.48 -2.00 8.98
C ASN A 64 9.24 -3.28 8.58
N SER A 65 10.52 -3.37 8.94
CA SER A 65 11.42 -4.50 8.64
C SER A 65 10.97 -5.86 9.19
N ASP A 66 10.13 -5.89 10.22
CA ASP A 66 9.52 -7.11 10.75
C ASP A 66 8.37 -7.62 9.90
N GLN A 67 7.88 -6.81 8.96
CA GLN A 67 6.71 -7.11 8.13
C GLN A 67 7.02 -7.98 6.91
N LYS A 68 7.61 -9.16 7.16
CA LYS A 68 8.20 -10.02 6.11
C LYS A 68 7.15 -10.63 5.18
N LEU A 69 5.97 -10.97 5.72
CA LEU A 69 4.92 -11.57 4.90
C LEU A 69 4.30 -10.53 3.98
N ALA A 70 4.03 -9.33 4.48
CA ALA A 70 3.54 -8.24 3.64
C ALA A 70 4.56 -7.86 2.55
N ALA A 71 5.85 -7.79 2.90
CA ALA A 71 6.92 -7.53 1.93
C ALA A 71 6.96 -8.59 0.82
N LYS A 72 6.88 -9.88 1.17
CA LYS A 72 6.83 -10.97 0.19
C LYS A 72 5.62 -10.83 -0.75
N VAL A 73 4.43 -10.57 -0.21
CA VAL A 73 3.21 -10.41 -1.03
C VAL A 73 3.34 -9.24 -2.01
N LEU A 74 3.94 -8.13 -1.58
CA LEU A 74 4.19 -6.97 -2.45
C LEU A 74 5.17 -7.32 -3.58
N GLU A 75 6.28 -8.01 -3.27
CA GLU A 75 7.24 -8.50 -4.27
C GLU A 75 6.56 -9.43 -5.27
N ASP A 76 5.79 -10.41 -4.78
CA ASP A 76 5.06 -11.37 -5.61
C ASP A 76 3.90 -10.73 -6.42
N MET A 77 3.56 -9.46 -6.14
CA MET A 77 2.59 -8.67 -6.89
C MET A 77 3.25 -7.61 -7.78
N GLY A 78 4.59 -7.63 -7.88
CA GLY A 78 5.34 -6.72 -8.75
C GLY A 78 5.52 -5.31 -8.20
N TRP A 79 5.31 -5.08 -6.89
CA TRP A 79 5.57 -3.79 -6.29
C TRP A 79 7.08 -3.54 -6.16
N HIS A 80 7.46 -2.28 -6.27
CA HIS A 80 8.84 -1.82 -6.07
C HIS A 80 9.06 -1.34 -4.64
N SER A 81 10.31 -1.35 -4.20
CA SER A 81 10.67 -0.95 -2.85
C SER A 81 11.91 -0.07 -2.80
N SER A 82 11.97 0.83 -1.82
CA SER A 82 13.08 1.75 -1.61
C SER A 82 14.23 1.06 -0.86
N ALA A 83 15.35 1.77 -0.70
CA ALA A 83 16.29 1.44 0.36
C ALA A 83 15.60 1.51 1.75
N SER A 84 16.09 0.71 2.70
CA SER A 84 15.67 0.80 4.09
C SER A 84 16.03 2.15 4.71
N MET A 85 15.15 2.67 5.56
CA MET A 85 15.34 3.92 6.29
C MET A 85 15.19 3.68 7.79
N LYS A 86 15.98 4.38 8.59
CA LYS A 86 15.85 4.34 10.06
C LYS A 86 14.58 5.08 10.48
N LYS A 87 13.80 4.47 11.37
CA LYS A 87 12.62 5.11 11.94
C LYS A 87 13.04 6.18 12.96
N MET A 88 12.90 7.46 12.60
CA MET A 88 13.41 8.58 13.42
C MET A 88 12.63 8.83 14.73
N ASN A 89 11.35 8.45 14.80
CA ASN A 89 10.49 8.69 15.97
C ASN A 89 10.28 7.43 16.84
N TYR A 90 11.30 6.59 16.97
CA TYR A 90 11.22 5.39 17.81
C TYR A 90 11.77 5.71 19.20
N PRO A 91 10.91 5.82 20.25
CA PRO A 91 11.40 6.09 21.60
C PRO A 91 12.33 4.95 22.02
N GLU A 92 13.58 5.31 22.33
CA GLU A 92 14.58 4.36 22.81
C GLU A 92 14.03 3.60 24.03
N GLY A 93 14.19 2.27 24.03
CA GLY A 93 13.86 1.42 25.18
C GLY A 93 12.48 0.76 25.19
N VAL A 94 11.56 1.08 24.28
CA VAL A 94 10.21 0.44 24.25
C VAL A 94 10.19 -0.86 23.43
N TYR A 95 11.05 -0.98 22.42
CA TYR A 95 11.13 -2.16 21.56
C TYR A 95 12.61 -2.51 21.31
N THR A 96 12.96 -3.78 21.45
CA THR A 96 14.32 -4.29 21.23
C THR A 96 14.61 -4.37 19.73
N GLY A 97 15.50 -3.50 19.25
CA GLY A 97 16.04 -3.52 17.88
C GLY A 97 15.77 -2.23 17.10
N GLN A 98 16.75 -1.79 16.31
CA GLN A 98 16.53 -0.72 15.33
C GLN A 98 15.51 -1.22 14.29
N LYS A 99 14.29 -0.68 14.33
CA LYS A 99 13.29 -0.97 13.30
C LYS A 99 13.52 -0.06 12.10
N GLU A 100 13.82 -0.67 10.97
CA GLU A 100 13.84 0.03 9.68
C GLU A 100 12.43 0.07 9.08
N ILE A 101 12.17 1.10 8.27
CA ILE A 101 10.99 1.23 7.43
C ILE A 101 11.44 1.22 5.97
N ARG A 102 10.64 0.61 5.10
CA ARG A 102 10.79 0.69 3.65
C ARG A 102 9.53 1.27 3.02
N LEU A 103 9.72 2.11 2.01
CA LEU A 103 8.62 2.55 1.13
C LEU A 103 8.44 1.53 0.02
N TRP A 104 7.19 1.19 -0.25
CA TRP A 104 6.77 0.32 -1.33
C TRP A 104 5.83 1.08 -2.25
N TRP A 105 5.90 0.84 -3.55
CA TRP A 105 4.97 1.44 -4.49
C TRP A 105 4.67 0.54 -5.69
N CYS A 106 3.48 0.72 -6.25
CA CYS A 106 3.13 0.20 -7.57
C CYS A 106 2.61 1.34 -8.43
N GLN A 107 2.94 1.28 -9.72
CA GLN A 107 2.31 2.12 -10.73
C GLN A 107 1.07 1.40 -11.25
N LEU A 108 -0.02 2.13 -11.40
CA LEU A 108 -1.26 1.67 -12.01
C LEU A 108 -1.30 2.26 -13.41
N ASP A 109 -0.94 1.45 -14.40
CA ASP A 109 -0.99 1.85 -15.80
C ASP A 109 -2.30 1.36 -16.45
N GLU A 110 -3.01 2.26 -17.13
CA GLU A 110 -4.25 1.96 -17.84
C GLU A 110 -4.07 0.93 -18.96
N TYR A 111 -2.85 0.80 -19.49
CA TYR A 111 -2.53 -0.17 -20.55
C TYR A 111 -2.15 -1.55 -20.02
N GLU A 112 -1.84 -1.69 -18.73
CA GLU A 112 -1.47 -2.97 -18.11
C GLU A 112 -2.62 -3.59 -17.29
N TRP A 113 -3.60 -2.77 -16.89
CA TRP A 113 -4.73 -3.20 -16.06
C TRP A 113 -5.92 -3.66 -16.94
N VAL A 114 -5.83 -4.86 -17.51
CA VAL A 114 -6.91 -5.49 -18.31
C VAL A 114 -7.45 -6.72 -17.55
N ASP A 115 -8.77 -6.78 -17.37
CA ASP A 115 -9.52 -7.85 -16.68
C ASP A 115 -9.20 -9.28 -17.20
#